data_AF-A0A954B337-F1
#
_entry.id   AF-A0A954B337-F1
#
_cell.length_a   1.000
_cell.length_b   1.000
_cell.length_c   1.000
_cell.angle_alpha   90.00
_cell.angle_beta   90.00
_cell.angle_gamma   90.00
#
_symmetry.space_group_name_H-M   'P 1'
#
loop_
_entity.id
_entity.type
_entity.pdbx_description
1 polymer ?
#
loop_
_entity_poly.entity_id
_entity_poly.type
_entity_poly.pdbx_seq_one_letter_code
_entity_poly.pdbx_strand_id
1 'polypeptide(L)'
;VLLGATAAILLMATPALAQTTPAALPAQCNFTPPPTIPDGATATNSAMSQAREALGAWRTTRETELAACTAQAQALQAQAQAAAAAHNAGLAETNATIQHFQAENEAYTARGASSRRERGSTLTRPDH
;
A
#
# COMPACT_ATOMS: atom_id res chain seq x y z
N VAL A 1 -12.05 24.78 -50.42
CA VAL A 1 -11.89 23.33 -50.20
C VAL A 1 -10.53 23.15 -49.51
N LEU A 2 -10.45 23.24 -48.18
CA LEU A 2 -10.57 22.15 -47.19
C LEU A 2 -9.61 20.98 -47.47
N LEU A 3 -8.67 20.73 -46.52
CA LEU A 3 -7.96 19.49 -46.14
C LEU A 3 -6.69 19.92 -45.37
N GLY A 4 -6.55 19.92 -44.04
CA GLY A 4 -7.28 19.22 -42.99
C GLY A 4 -6.43 18.09 -42.42
N ALA A 5 -5.77 18.34 -41.27
CA ALA A 5 -5.36 17.41 -40.19
C ALA A 5 -4.49 16.18 -40.58
N THR A 6 -3.51 15.69 -39.82
CA THR A 6 -3.41 15.44 -38.38
C THR A 6 -1.93 15.21 -38.03
N ALA A 7 -1.35 16.02 -37.15
CA ALA A 7 -0.18 15.60 -36.40
C ALA A 7 -0.65 14.60 -35.33
N ALA A 8 -0.49 13.31 -35.60
CA ALA A 8 -0.72 12.25 -34.63
C ALA A 8 0.39 12.30 -33.58
N ILE A 9 0.26 13.21 -32.62
CA ILE A 9 1.00 13.14 -31.36
C ILE A 9 0.40 11.94 -30.62
N LEU A 10 1.02 10.78 -30.78
CA LEU A 10 0.84 9.63 -29.91
C LEU A 10 1.28 10.05 -28.52
N LEU A 11 0.33 10.63 -27.76
CA LEU A 11 0.33 10.58 -26.30
C LEU A 11 0.24 9.10 -25.93
N MET A 12 1.37 8.41 -25.99
CA MET A 12 1.62 7.23 -25.18
C MET A 12 1.52 7.73 -23.75
N ALA A 13 0.30 7.68 -23.21
CA ALA A 13 0.06 7.76 -21.78
C ALA A 13 0.78 6.56 -21.17
N THR A 14 2.08 6.72 -20.96
CA THR A 14 2.79 5.89 -20.00
C THR A 14 1.99 6.01 -18.70
N PRO A 15 1.60 4.89 -18.08
CA PRO A 15 1.10 4.99 -16.72
C PRO A 15 2.24 5.60 -15.93
N ALA A 16 2.08 6.86 -15.56
CA ALA A 16 2.87 7.46 -14.51
C ALA A 16 2.57 6.59 -13.29
N LEU A 17 3.41 5.59 -13.06
CA LEU A 17 3.55 4.95 -11.77
C LEU A 17 3.78 6.13 -10.83
N ALA A 18 2.73 6.56 -10.15
CA ALA A 18 2.82 7.53 -9.10
C ALA A 18 3.93 7.00 -8.19
N GLN A 19 5.09 7.64 -8.25
CA GLN A 19 6.18 7.39 -7.32
C GLN A 19 5.61 7.79 -5.97
N THR A 20 4.99 6.83 -5.29
CA THR A 20 4.66 6.91 -3.89
C THR A 20 6.01 6.90 -3.20
N THR A 21 6.62 8.07 -3.04
CA THR A 21 7.79 8.23 -2.19
C THR A 21 7.39 7.63 -0.85
N PRO A 22 8.02 6.53 -0.40
CA PRO A 22 7.67 5.93 0.87
C PRO A 22 7.92 7.01 1.93
N ALA A 23 6.85 7.40 2.62
CA ALA A 23 6.97 8.34 3.71
C ALA A 23 7.93 7.74 4.74
N ALA A 24 8.96 8.49 5.10
CA ALA A 24 9.94 8.07 6.09
C ALA A 24 9.23 7.60 7.37
N LEU A 25 9.67 6.48 7.93
CA LEU A 25 9.13 5.97 9.19
C LEU A 25 9.22 7.07 10.26
N PRO A 26 8.12 7.39 10.98
CA PRO A 26 8.08 8.55 11.85
C PRO A 26 8.99 8.37 13.08
N ALA A 27 9.51 9.51 13.53
CA ALA A 27 10.20 9.63 14.80
C ALA A 27 9.33 9.08 15.94
N GLN A 28 9.93 8.31 16.86
CA GLN A 28 9.23 7.83 18.05
C GLN A 28 8.60 9.01 18.79
N CYS A 29 7.31 8.91 19.14
CA CYS A 29 6.61 9.96 19.86
C CYS A 29 7.33 10.24 21.19
N ASN A 30 8.13 11.31 21.21
CA ASN A 30 8.85 11.74 22.38
C ASN A 30 8.05 12.82 23.09
N PHE A 31 8.06 12.75 24.40
CA PHE A 31 7.01 13.31 25.22
C PHE A 31 7.66 14.08 26.36
N THR A 32 7.39 15.39 26.44
CA THR A 32 7.98 16.22 27.49
C THR A 32 7.52 15.73 28.87
N PRO A 33 8.44 15.46 29.81
CA PRO A 33 8.09 14.99 31.16
C PRO A 33 7.32 16.08 31.93
N PRO A 34 6.44 15.68 32.86
CA PRO A 34 5.69 16.63 33.67
C PRO A 34 6.62 17.42 34.61
N PRO A 35 6.29 18.69 34.92
CA PRO A 35 7.02 19.46 35.92
C PRO A 35 6.76 18.91 37.32
N THR A 36 7.73 19.09 38.23
CA THR A 36 7.57 18.73 39.64
C THR A 36 6.56 19.66 40.31
N ILE A 37 5.58 19.08 41.02
CA ILE A 37 4.56 19.83 41.77
C ILE A 37 4.95 19.81 43.26
N PRO A 38 5.13 20.98 43.91
CA PRO A 38 5.40 21.07 45.34
C PRO A 38 4.22 20.53 46.19
N ASP A 39 4.52 20.02 47.39
CA ASP A 39 3.48 19.62 48.35
C ASP A 39 2.75 20.86 48.92
N GLY A 40 1.43 20.91 48.74
CA GLY A 40 0.61 22.03 49.16
C GLY A 40 0.57 22.26 50.69
N ALA A 41 0.93 21.28 51.51
CA ALA A 41 0.98 21.45 52.96
C ALA A 41 2.22 22.21 53.44
N THR A 42 3.30 22.21 52.66
CA THR A 42 4.61 22.78 53.03
C THR A 42 5.11 23.85 52.05
N ALA A 43 4.52 23.93 50.85
CA ALA A 43 4.91 24.89 49.83
C ALA A 43 4.45 26.32 50.15
N THR A 44 5.27 27.29 49.76
CA THR A 44 4.89 28.70 49.82
C THR A 44 3.93 29.06 48.68
N ASN A 45 3.19 30.17 48.83
CA ASN A 45 2.30 30.69 47.78
C ASN A 45 3.06 30.95 46.46
N SER A 46 4.30 31.44 46.54
CA SER A 46 5.13 31.67 45.33
C SER A 46 5.51 30.37 44.64
N ALA A 47 5.87 29.32 45.38
CA ALA A 47 6.18 28.00 44.82
C ALA A 47 4.96 27.39 44.10
N MET A 48 3.77 27.48 44.70
CA MET A 48 2.54 27.00 44.08
C MET A 48 2.14 27.82 42.84
N SER A 49 2.42 29.14 42.81
CA SER A 49 2.19 29.97 41.62
C SER A 49 3.09 29.57 40.45
N GLN A 50 4.39 29.40 40.71
CA GLN A 50 5.34 28.95 39.70
C GLN A 50 5.00 27.56 39.18
N ALA A 51 4.57 26.65 40.06
CA ALA A 51 4.11 25.31 39.66
C ALA A 51 2.89 25.37 38.72
N ARG A 52 1.93 26.28 38.96
CA ARG A 52 0.77 26.47 38.07
C ARG A 52 1.18 26.98 36.69
N GLU A 53 2.09 27.93 36.62
CA GLU A 53 2.61 28.46 35.35
C GLU A 53 3.36 27.38 34.58
N ALA A 54 4.24 26.62 35.26
CA ALA A 54 4.98 25.52 34.66
C ALA A 54 4.03 24.42 34.15
N LEU A 55 3.00 24.07 34.92
CA LEU A 55 2.00 23.09 34.50
C LEU A 55 1.18 23.57 33.30
N GLY A 56 0.81 24.85 33.27
CA GLY A 56 0.11 25.46 32.15
C GLY A 56 0.92 25.38 30.86
N ALA A 57 2.20 25.74 30.91
CA ALA A 57 3.11 25.65 29.77
C ALA A 57 3.32 24.20 29.32
N TRP A 58 3.57 23.29 30.27
CA TRP A 58 3.74 21.86 29.99
C TRP A 58 2.51 21.27 29.28
N ARG A 59 1.30 21.62 29.73
CA ARG A 59 0.07 21.10 29.14
C ARG A 59 -0.07 21.50 27.67
N THR A 60 0.20 22.75 27.32
CA THR A 60 0.14 23.23 25.92
C THR A 60 1.15 22.49 25.04
N THR A 61 2.38 22.31 25.53
CA THR A 61 3.40 21.50 24.84
C THR A 61 2.91 20.07 24.65
N ARG A 62 2.33 19.47 25.69
CA ARG A 62 1.86 18.09 25.68
C ARG A 62 0.71 17.86 24.70
N GLU A 63 -0.24 18.80 24.61
CA GLU A 63 -1.34 18.75 23.65
C GLU A 63 -0.80 18.78 22.20
N THR A 64 0.21 19.60 21.93
CA THR A 64 0.86 19.68 20.62
C THR A 64 1.59 18.39 20.26
N GLU A 65 2.34 17.82 21.21
CA GLU A 65 3.03 16.54 21.03
C GLU A 65 2.04 15.39 20.75
N LEU A 66 0.92 15.34 21.47
CA LEU A 66 -0.12 14.32 21.28
C LEU A 66 -0.80 14.43 19.91
N ALA A 67 -1.11 15.65 19.48
CA ALA A 67 -1.68 15.89 18.16
C ALA A 67 -0.73 15.45 17.05
N ALA A 68 0.56 15.79 17.17
CA ALA A 68 1.59 15.37 16.22
C ALA A 68 1.74 13.84 16.19
N CYS A 69 1.79 13.18 17.35
CA CYS A 69 1.87 11.72 17.44
C CYS A 69 0.64 11.04 16.80
N THR A 70 -0.55 11.59 17.01
CA THR A 70 -1.78 11.07 16.42
C THR A 70 -1.78 11.19 14.90
N ALA A 71 -1.33 12.32 14.36
CA ALA A 71 -1.19 12.51 12.91
C ALA A 71 -0.19 11.51 12.29
N GLN A 72 0.92 11.25 12.97
CA GLN A 72 1.90 10.24 12.55
C GLN A 72 1.31 8.81 12.57
N ALA A 73 0.54 8.46 13.60
CA ALA A 73 -0.13 7.17 13.68
C ALA A 73 -1.14 6.98 12.53
N GLN A 74 -1.92 8.01 12.20
CA GLN A 74 -2.84 7.98 11.06
C GLN A 74 -2.12 7.83 9.72
N ALA A 75 -0.98 8.52 9.55
CA ALA A 75 -0.15 8.37 8.35
C ALA A 75 0.39 6.95 8.19
N LEU A 76 0.87 6.33 9.28
CA LEU A 76 1.32 4.94 9.28
C LEU A 76 0.18 3.96 8.95
N GLN A 77 -1.02 4.20 9.51
CA GLN A 77 -2.19 3.39 9.20
C GLN A 77 -2.54 3.46 7.71
N ALA A 78 -2.51 4.65 7.11
CA ALA A 78 -2.75 4.82 5.69
C ALA A 78 -1.70 4.10 4.82
N GLN A 79 -0.42 4.16 5.21
CA GLN A 79 0.65 3.43 4.52
C GLN A 79 0.44 1.91 4.61
N ALA A 80 0.08 1.40 5.79
CA ALA A 80 -0.20 -0.02 5.98
C ALA A 80 -1.38 -0.49 5.12
N GLN A 81 -2.45 0.31 5.02
CA GLN A 81 -3.59 0.03 4.15
C GLN A 81 -3.20 0.03 2.67
N ALA A 82 -2.39 1.00 2.23
CA ALA A 82 -1.89 1.05 0.87
C ALA A 82 -1.01 -0.17 0.52
N ALA A 83 -0.12 -0.56 1.43
CA ALA A 83 0.72 -1.75 1.26
C ALA A 83 -0.12 -3.04 1.19
N ALA A 84 -1.15 -3.17 2.03
CA ALA A 84 -2.07 -4.31 1.99
C ALA A 84 -2.85 -4.37 0.67
N ALA A 85 -3.31 -3.23 0.16
CA ALA A 85 -3.98 -3.15 -1.14
C ALA A 85 -3.06 -3.57 -2.28
N ALA A 86 -1.81 -3.08 -2.30
CA ALA A 86 -0.81 -3.46 -3.29
C ALA A 86 -0.50 -4.96 -3.27
N HIS A 87 -0.34 -5.54 -2.07
CA HIS A 87 -0.14 -6.98 -1.92
C HIS A 87 -1.31 -7.79 -2.48
N ASN A 88 -2.55 -7.41 -2.16
CA ASN A 88 -3.74 -8.10 -2.65
C ASN A 88 -3.89 -7.99 -4.17
N ALA A 89 -3.53 -6.84 -4.76
CA ALA A 89 -3.48 -6.68 -6.21
C ALA A 89 -2.45 -7.62 -6.85
N GLY A 90 -1.25 -7.72 -6.28
CA GLY A 90 -0.21 -8.64 -6.75
C GLY A 90 -0.61 -10.11 -6.64
N LEU A 91 -1.34 -10.49 -5.57
CA LEU A 91 -1.92 -11.83 -5.45
C LEU A 91 -2.94 -12.11 -6.56
N ALA A 92 -3.83 -11.16 -6.85
CA ALA A 92 -4.83 -11.31 -7.90
C ALA A 92 -4.18 -11.48 -9.28
N GLU A 93 -3.17 -10.65 -9.59
CA GLU A 93 -2.39 -10.75 -10.84
C GLU A 93 -1.66 -12.09 -10.95
N THR A 94 -1.02 -12.53 -9.86
CA THR A 94 -0.32 -13.82 -9.82
C THR A 94 -1.28 -14.98 -10.09
N ASN A 95 -2.45 -14.98 -9.42
CA ASN A 95 -3.45 -16.01 -9.61
C ASN A 95 -4.01 -16.01 -11.04
N ALA A 96 -4.29 -14.84 -11.61
CA ALA A 96 -4.73 -14.72 -12.99
C ALA A 96 -3.69 -15.27 -13.98
N THR A 97 -2.41 -14.98 -13.74
CA THR A 97 -1.30 -15.48 -14.56
C THR A 97 -1.19 -17.01 -14.48
N ILE A 98 -1.29 -17.59 -13.28
CA ILE A 98 -1.29 -19.03 -13.09
C ILE A 98 -2.46 -19.70 -13.82
N GLN A 99 -3.68 -19.15 -13.69
CA GLN A 99 -4.86 -19.67 -14.38
C GLN A 99 -4.71 -19.59 -15.90
N HIS A 100 -4.19 -18.49 -16.42
CA HIS A 100 -3.93 -18.34 -17.85
C HIS A 100 -2.93 -19.39 -18.34
N PHE A 101 -1.83 -19.60 -17.61
CA PHE A 101 -0.84 -20.62 -17.96
C PHE A 101 -1.42 -22.04 -17.91
N GLN A 102 -2.29 -22.35 -16.96
CA GLN A 102 -2.99 -23.64 -16.90
C GLN A 102 -3.87 -23.85 -18.13
N ALA A 103 -4.67 -22.86 -18.50
CA ALA A 103 -5.52 -22.93 -19.69
C ALA A 103 -4.72 -23.14 -20.99
N GLU A 104 -3.59 -22.45 -21.15
CA GLU A 104 -2.71 -22.62 -22.32
C GLU A 104 -2.08 -24.03 -22.37
N ASN A 105 -1.69 -24.59 -21.23
CA ASN A 105 -1.16 -25.95 -21.16
C ASN A 105 -2.22 -27.01 -21.49
N GLU A 106 -3.45 -26.82 -21.03
CA GLU A 106 -4.58 -27.69 -21.39
C GLU A 106 -4.81 -27.65 -22.91
N ALA A 107 -4.85 -26.46 -23.50
CA ALA A 107 -4.99 -26.28 -24.94
C ALA A 107 -3.84 -26.92 -25.72
N TYR A 108 -2.59 -26.76 -25.27
CA TYR A 108 -1.42 -27.40 -25.86
C TYR A 108 -1.51 -28.93 -25.82
N THR A 109 -1.89 -29.49 -24.68
CA THR A 109 -2.04 -30.93 -24.49
C THR A 109 -3.15 -31.50 -25.37
N ALA A 110 -4.28 -30.80 -25.50
CA ALA A 110 -5.39 -31.19 -26.36
C ALA A 110 -5.00 -31.26 -27.85
N ARG A 111 -4.15 -30.32 -28.33
CA ARG A 111 -3.59 -30.38 -29.69
C ARG A 111 -2.77 -31.66 -29.90
N GLY A 112 -1.89 -31.99 -28.95
CA GLY A 112 -1.05 -33.19 -29.00
C GLY A 112 -1.82 -34.51 -28.92
N ALA A 113 -3.02 -34.52 -28.33
CA ALA A 113 -3.91 -35.68 -28.26
C ALA A 113 -4.69 -35.91 -29.56
N SER A 114 -5.13 -34.83 -30.22
CA SER A 114 -5.91 -34.90 -31.46
C SER A 114 -5.08 -35.43 -32.64
N SER A 115 -3.85 -34.92 -32.81
CA SER A 115 -2.94 -35.36 -33.88
C SER A 115 -2.43 -36.81 -33.74
N ARG A 116 -2.61 -37.46 -32.58
CA ARG A 116 -2.21 -38.87 -32.37
C ARG A 116 -3.27 -39.88 -32.81
N ARG A 117 -4.57 -39.53 -32.76
CA ARG A 117 -5.65 -40.44 -33.14
C ARG A 117 -5.84 -40.55 -34.65
N GLU A 118 -5.62 -39.47 -35.39
CA GLU A 118 -5.77 -39.46 -36.87
C GLU A 118 -4.72 -40.33 -37.57
N ARG A 119 -3.50 -40.44 -37.03
CA ARG A 119 -2.44 -41.29 -37.60
C ARG A 119 -2.54 -42.79 -37.25
N GLY A 120 -3.47 -43.17 -36.37
CA GLY A 120 -3.68 -44.56 -35.96
C GLY A 120 -4.90 -45.24 -36.59
N SER A 121 -5.68 -44.53 -37.43
CA SER A 121 -7.04 -44.98 -37.82
C SER A 121 -7.18 -45.54 -39.24
N THR A 122 -6.11 -45.68 -40.04
CA THR A 122 -6.22 -46.21 -41.42
C THR A 122 -5.68 -47.64 -41.57
N LEU A 123 -5.90 -48.52 -40.59
CA LEU A 123 -5.63 -49.95 -40.75
C LEU A 123 -6.84 -50.81 -40.34
N THR A 124 -8.01 -50.46 -40.87
CA THR A 124 -9.18 -51.36 -40.90
C THR A 124 -9.40 -51.86 -42.33
N ARG A 125 -8.78 -53.03 -42.61
CA ARG A 125 -9.21 -54.25 -43.36
C ARG A 125 -10.06 -54.09 -44.64
N PRO A 126 -9.78 -54.90 -45.69
CA PRO A 126 -10.70 -56.03 -45.92
C PRO A 126 -9.98 -57.36 -46.22
N ASP A 127 -10.61 -58.44 -45.74
CA ASP A 127 -10.33 -59.83 -46.08
C ASP A 127 -10.61 -60.10 -47.56
N HIS A 128 -9.63 -60.69 -48.24
CA HIS A 128 -9.84 -61.58 -49.39
C HIS A 128 -8.76 -62.67 -49.37
#